data_AF-A0AA88NX68-F1
#
_entry.id   AF-A0AA88NX68-F1
#
_cell.length_a   1.000
_cell.length_b   1.000
_cell.length_c   1.000
_cell.angle_alpha   90.00
_cell.angle_beta   90.00
_cell.angle_gamma   90.00
#
_symmetry.space_group_name_H-M   'P 1'
#
loop_
_entity.id
_entity.type
_entity.pdbx_description
1 polymer ?
#
loop_
_entity_poly.entity_id
_entity_poly.type
_entity_poly.pdbx_seq_one_letter_code
_entity_poly.pdbx_strand_id
1 'polypeptide(L)'
;MSSSKPQDSVPRWERWVRVVFCVLGLILSVYALHVELSRENDPNYTAMCDLADSVSCSKVFTSRWGRGFGLVQLFAEKDSILNQPNSLLGIIFYTLQLGLGQMVSNTAAHFLVMASWVSVAGSIYLASILVFVLEDFCMVCVSTYIINFSLLYTNLQRRTCLRGKQKKDKTK
;
A
#
# COMPACT_ATOMS: atom_id res chain seq x y z
N MET A 1 -15.00 -43.26 -0.16
CA MET A 1 -15.14 -41.82 0.18
C MET A 1 -13.89 -41.36 0.91
N SER A 2 -12.89 -40.86 0.19
CA SER A 2 -11.69 -40.29 0.81
C SER A 2 -12.01 -38.84 1.19
N SER A 3 -12.14 -38.59 2.49
CA SER A 3 -12.32 -37.26 3.07
C SER A 3 -11.09 -36.40 2.73
N SER A 4 -11.20 -35.62 1.67
CA SER A 4 -10.19 -34.64 1.27
C SER A 4 -10.27 -33.46 2.22
N LYS A 5 -9.51 -33.51 3.32
CA LYS A 5 -9.21 -32.30 4.10
C LYS A 5 -8.72 -31.24 3.13
N PRO A 6 -9.29 -30.02 3.10
CA PRO A 6 -8.71 -28.93 2.33
C PRO A 6 -7.35 -28.62 2.98
N GLN A 7 -6.27 -29.18 2.43
CA GLN A 7 -4.93 -28.71 2.76
C GLN A 7 -4.85 -27.27 2.27
N ASP A 8 -4.95 -26.33 3.21
CA ASP A 8 -4.59 -24.92 3.03
C ASP A 8 -3.17 -24.91 2.43
N SER A 9 -3.09 -24.77 1.11
CA SER A 9 -1.80 -24.75 0.41
C SER A 9 -0.96 -23.58 0.86
N VAL A 10 -1.61 -22.48 1.25
CA VAL A 10 -0.95 -21.27 1.71
C VAL A 10 -0.65 -21.38 3.21
N PRO A 11 0.57 -21.04 3.67
CA PRO A 11 0.91 -21.11 5.09
C PRO A 11 -0.04 -20.28 5.96
N ARG A 12 -0.47 -20.80 7.12
CA ARG A 12 -1.37 -20.06 8.02
C ARG A 12 -0.80 -18.73 8.51
N TRP A 13 0.52 -18.64 8.67
CA TRP A 13 1.20 -17.40 9.04
C TRP A 13 1.05 -16.30 7.99
N GLU A 14 0.89 -16.66 6.72
CA GLU A 14 0.72 -15.71 5.60
C GLU A 14 -0.54 -14.87 5.81
N ARG A 15 -1.66 -15.52 6.17
CA ARG A 15 -2.94 -14.83 6.41
C ARG A 15 -2.82 -13.85 7.56
N TRP A 16 -2.21 -14.26 8.67
CA TRP A 16 -2.00 -13.40 9.83
C TRP A 16 -1.11 -12.20 9.49
N VAL A 17 0.03 -12.44 8.85
CA VAL A 17 0.97 -11.40 8.43
C VAL A 17 0.29 -10.40 7.50
N ARG A 18 -0.46 -10.87 6.51
CA ARG A 18 -1.25 -10.01 5.61
C ARG A 18 -2.24 -9.15 6.37
N VAL A 19 -3.04 -9.75 7.26
CA VAL A 19 -4.07 -9.02 8.02
C VAL A 19 -3.42 -7.90 8.84
N VAL A 20 -2.34 -8.22 9.57
CA VAL A 20 -1.61 -7.23 10.37
C VAL A 20 -1.09 -6.09 9.50
N PHE A 21 -0.41 -6.40 8.40
CA PHE A 21 0.16 -5.37 7.52
C PHE A 21 -0.91 -4.54 6.79
N CYS A 22 -2.01 -5.14 6.33
CA CYS A 22 -3.11 -4.39 5.72
C CYS A 22 -3.80 -3.48 6.74
N VAL A 23 -4.03 -3.95 7.97
CA VAL A 23 -4.67 -3.13 9.01
C VAL A 23 -3.76 -1.96 9.41
N LEU A 24 -2.46 -2.21 9.63
CA LEU A 24 -1.50 -1.14 9.89
C LEU A 24 -1.42 -0.15 8.72
N GLY A 25 -1.37 -0.65 7.49
CA GLY A 25 -1.38 0.19 6.29
C GLY A 25 -2.65 1.05 6.18
N LEU A 26 -3.82 0.49 6.49
CA LEU A 26 -5.08 1.23 6.53
C LEU A 26 -5.05 2.32 7.59
N ILE A 27 -4.62 2.02 8.82
CA ILE A 27 -4.53 3.00 9.91
C ILE A 27 -3.61 4.16 9.50
N LEU A 28 -2.42 3.85 8.96
CA LEU A 28 -1.49 4.88 8.51
C LEU A 28 -2.05 5.71 7.35
N SER A 29 -2.79 5.10 6.42
CA SER A 29 -3.39 5.80 5.29
C SER A 29 -4.55 6.70 5.71
N VAL A 30 -5.39 6.24 6.64
CA VAL A 30 -6.47 7.05 7.23
C VAL A 30 -5.88 8.21 8.02
N TYR A 31 -4.82 7.96 8.80
CA TYR A 31 -4.12 9.01 9.54
C TYR A 31 -3.50 10.04 8.59
N ALA A 32 -2.83 9.61 7.52
CA ALA A 32 -2.28 10.51 6.52
C ALA A 32 -3.35 11.36 5.82
N LEU A 33 -4.49 10.74 5.48
CA LEU A 33 -5.63 11.46 4.91
C LEU A 33 -6.21 12.48 5.90
N HIS A 34 -6.33 12.12 7.17
CA HIS A 34 -6.78 13.03 8.21
C HIS A 34 -5.84 14.23 8.35
N VAL A 35 -4.53 13.99 8.43
CA VAL A 35 -3.51 15.06 8.50
C VAL A 35 -3.58 15.96 7.28
N GLU A 36 -3.67 15.39 6.08
CA GLU A 36 -3.77 16.15 4.83
C GLU A 36 -5.00 17.06 4.85
N LEU A 37 -6.20 16.52 5.12
CA LEU A 37 -7.44 17.30 5.17
C LEU A 37 -7.46 18.33 6.30
N SER A 38 -6.95 17.99 7.47
CA SER A 38 -6.84 18.91 8.60
C SER A 38 -5.91 20.09 8.28
N ARG A 39 -4.81 19.82 7.58
CA ARG A 39 -3.84 20.85 7.20
C ARG A 39 -4.34 21.76 6.09
N GLU A 40 -5.19 21.25 5.19
CA GLU A 40 -5.87 22.07 4.18
C GLU A 40 -6.92 22.99 4.79
N ASN A 41 -7.67 22.50 5.77
CA ASN A 41 -8.68 23.29 6.46
C ASN A 41 -8.06 24.31 7.42
N ASP A 42 -6.93 23.99 8.05
CA ASP A 42 -6.24 24.88 8.99
C ASP A 42 -4.72 24.95 8.69
N PRO A 43 -4.26 26.05 8.06
CA PRO A 43 -2.85 26.34 7.82
C PRO A 43 -2.00 26.57 9.08
N ASN A 44 -2.57 26.46 10.29
CA ASN A 44 -1.84 26.40 11.57
C ASN A 44 -1.84 25.01 12.27
N TYR A 45 -2.60 24.02 11.79
CA TYR A 45 -2.54 22.62 12.25
C TYR A 45 -1.14 21.96 12.16
N THR A 46 -0.63 21.42 13.26
CA THR A 46 0.60 20.61 13.28
C THR A 46 0.28 19.15 13.56
N ALA A 47 0.77 18.23 12.71
CA ALA A 47 0.49 16.80 12.86
C ALA A 47 1.32 16.19 13.99
N MET A 48 0.80 15.12 14.61
CA MET A 48 1.55 14.41 15.66
C MET A 48 2.84 13.74 15.14
N CYS A 49 2.94 13.49 13.83
CA CYS A 49 4.17 12.96 13.23
C CYS A 49 5.14 14.04 12.74
N ASP A 50 4.87 15.31 13.03
CA ASP A 50 5.84 16.40 12.89
C ASP A 50 6.74 16.41 14.15
N LEU A 51 7.90 15.75 14.08
CA LEU A 51 8.81 15.56 15.22
C LEU A 51 9.93 16.62 15.28
N ALA A 52 10.26 17.22 14.15
CA ALA A 52 11.25 18.27 14.00
C ALA A 52 11.01 19.02 12.68
N ASP A 53 11.67 20.16 12.47
CA ASP A 53 11.51 20.96 11.24
C ASP A 53 11.86 20.20 9.95
N SER A 54 12.76 19.21 10.04
CA SER A 54 13.18 18.32 8.95
C SER A 54 12.48 16.94 8.97
N VAL A 55 11.52 16.74 9.88
CA VAL A 55 10.75 15.50 10.05
C VAL A 55 9.27 15.88 10.11
N SER A 56 8.74 16.36 8.99
CA SER A 56 7.33 16.79 8.90
C SER A 56 6.54 16.00 7.86
N CYS A 57 5.55 15.25 8.34
CA CYS A 57 4.55 14.64 7.45
C CYS A 57 3.64 15.70 6.84
N SER A 58 3.33 16.76 7.58
CA SER A 58 2.42 17.81 7.13
C SER A 58 2.94 18.49 5.86
N LYS A 59 4.23 18.85 5.82
CA LYS A 59 4.88 19.41 4.62
C LYS A 59 4.83 18.44 3.44
N VAL A 60 5.09 17.16 3.70
CA VAL A 60 5.10 16.11 2.67
C VAL A 60 3.71 15.91 2.06
N PHE A 61 2.66 15.80 2.88
CA PHE A 61 1.30 15.55 2.39
C PHE A 61 0.66 16.76 1.71
N THR A 62 1.01 17.98 2.13
CA THR A 62 0.54 19.22 1.46
C THR A 62 1.35 19.57 0.21
N SER A 63 2.48 18.91 -0.02
CA SER A 63 3.27 19.12 -1.24
C SER A 63 2.50 18.67 -2.49
N ARG A 64 2.92 19.16 -3.66
CA ARG A 64 2.36 18.73 -4.96
C ARG A 64 2.38 17.21 -5.16
N TRP A 65 3.30 16.53 -4.49
CA TRP A 65 3.51 15.10 -4.60
C TRP A 65 2.55 14.29 -3.71
N GLY A 66 1.93 14.91 -2.72
CA GLY A 66 0.93 14.30 -1.82
C GLY A 66 -0.37 13.90 -2.54
N ARG A 67 -0.65 14.51 -3.70
CA ARG A 67 -1.80 14.19 -4.55
C ARG A 67 -1.41 13.62 -5.90
N GLY A 68 -2.07 12.55 -6.31
CA GLY A 68 -1.91 11.93 -7.63
C GLY A 68 -0.45 11.67 -8.01
N PHE A 69 0.40 11.37 -7.02
CA PHE A 69 1.85 11.24 -7.16
C PHE A 69 2.54 12.45 -7.81
N GLY A 70 1.92 13.64 -7.85
CA GLY A 70 2.37 14.81 -8.60
C GLY A 70 2.50 14.61 -10.12
N LEU A 71 2.04 13.46 -10.66
CA LEU A 71 2.07 13.12 -12.07
C LEU A 71 0.73 13.38 -12.75
N VAL A 72 -0.38 13.16 -12.02
CA VAL A 72 -1.73 13.35 -12.56
C VAL A 72 -1.98 14.79 -12.99
N GLN A 73 -1.43 15.77 -12.26
CA GLN A 73 -1.56 17.20 -12.57
C GLN A 73 -0.87 17.61 -13.89
N LEU A 74 -0.02 16.76 -14.46
CA LEU A 74 0.62 17.01 -15.77
C LEU A 74 -0.26 16.62 -16.95
N PHE A 75 -1.27 15.77 -16.73
CA PHE A 75 -2.11 15.19 -17.80
C PHE A 75 -3.61 15.42 -17.60
N ALA A 76 -4.06 15.77 -16.40
CA ALA A 76 -5.45 16.01 -16.06
C ALA A 76 -5.61 17.37 -15.35
N GLU A 77 -6.72 18.07 -15.65
CA GLU A 77 -7.10 19.31 -14.94
C GLU A 77 -7.17 19.08 -13.43
N LYS A 78 -6.87 20.13 -12.65
CA LYS A 78 -6.74 20.07 -11.18
C LYS A 78 -7.99 19.50 -10.47
N ASP A 79 -9.16 19.66 -11.08
CA ASP A 79 -10.47 19.19 -10.59
C ASP A 79 -10.85 17.78 -11.09
N SER A 80 -9.95 17.09 -11.80
CA SER A 80 -10.21 15.72 -12.24
C SER A 80 -10.28 14.78 -11.05
N ILE A 81 -11.26 13.86 -11.09
CA ILE A 81 -11.44 12.77 -10.10
C ILE A 81 -10.14 11.97 -9.89
N LEU A 82 -9.19 11.99 -10.84
CA LEU A 82 -7.89 11.34 -10.73
C LEU A 82 -6.91 12.01 -9.75
N ASN A 83 -7.07 13.30 -9.42
CA ASN A 83 -6.15 14.04 -8.54
C ASN A 83 -6.48 13.80 -7.05
N GLN A 84 -6.55 12.54 -6.65
CA GLN A 84 -6.84 12.15 -5.27
C GLN A 84 -5.59 12.18 -4.39
N PRO A 85 -5.76 12.40 -3.07
CA PRO A 85 -4.68 12.20 -2.11
C PRO A 85 -4.09 10.79 -2.22
N ASN A 86 -2.77 10.67 -2.18
CA ASN A 86 -2.08 9.37 -2.25
C ASN A 86 -2.54 8.44 -1.11
N SER A 87 -2.88 9.04 0.03
CA SER A 87 -3.46 8.37 1.20
C SER A 87 -4.75 7.61 0.86
N LEU A 88 -5.60 8.16 -0.02
CA LEU A 88 -6.81 7.47 -0.48
C LEU A 88 -6.49 6.28 -1.38
N LEU A 89 -5.49 6.40 -2.27
CA LEU A 89 -5.00 5.27 -3.07
C LEU A 89 -4.45 4.16 -2.17
N GLY A 90 -3.78 4.53 -1.07
CA GLY A 90 -3.37 3.61 -0.02
C GLY A 90 -4.54 2.85 0.60
N ILE A 91 -5.61 3.56 1.01
CA ILE A 91 -6.82 2.95 1.57
C ILE A 91 -7.43 1.92 0.61
N ILE A 92 -7.59 2.29 -0.66
CA ILE A 92 -8.12 1.39 -1.69
C ILE A 92 -7.21 0.17 -1.84
N PHE A 93 -5.89 0.38 -1.93
CA PHE A 93 -4.90 -0.68 -2.07
C PHE A 93 -4.95 -1.68 -0.91
N TYR A 94 -4.89 -1.22 0.34
CA TYR A 94 -4.90 -2.11 1.51
C TYR A 94 -6.23 -2.84 1.69
N THR A 95 -7.36 -2.20 1.35
CA THR A 95 -8.68 -2.83 1.34
C THR A 95 -8.77 -3.95 0.30
N LEU A 96 -8.30 -3.69 -0.92
CA LEU A 96 -8.24 -4.71 -1.98
C LEU A 96 -7.29 -5.86 -1.62
N GLN A 97 -6.13 -5.56 -1.02
CA GLN A 97 -5.18 -6.58 -0.54
C GLN A 97 -5.79 -7.49 0.52
N LEU A 98 -6.58 -6.94 1.44
CA LEU A 98 -7.25 -7.69 2.49
C LEU A 98 -8.37 -8.57 1.93
N GLY A 99 -9.24 -8.00 1.07
CA GLY A 99 -10.37 -8.69 0.46
C GLY A 99 -9.95 -9.81 -0.49
N LEU A 100 -9.09 -9.52 -1.47
CA LEU A 100 -8.58 -10.52 -2.41
C LEU A 100 -7.66 -11.54 -1.72
N GLY A 101 -7.02 -11.17 -0.61
CA GLY A 101 -6.22 -12.07 0.22
C GLY A 101 -7.01 -13.23 0.83
N GLN A 102 -8.34 -13.11 0.95
CA GLN A 102 -9.21 -14.18 1.42
C GLN A 102 -9.50 -15.22 0.32
N MET A 103 -9.32 -14.86 -0.96
CA MET A 103 -9.65 -15.73 -2.08
C MET A 103 -8.52 -16.71 -2.40
N VAL A 104 -8.81 -18.01 -2.42
CA VAL A 104 -7.85 -19.05 -2.83
C VAL A 104 -7.92 -19.26 -4.35
N SER A 105 -7.50 -18.24 -5.10
CA SER A 105 -7.52 -18.26 -6.57
C SER A 105 -6.18 -17.80 -7.15
N ASN A 106 -5.72 -18.47 -8.21
CA ASN A 106 -4.51 -18.08 -8.95
C ASN A 106 -4.67 -16.68 -9.59
N THR A 107 -5.87 -16.35 -10.07
CA THR A 107 -6.16 -15.04 -10.66
C THR A 107 -6.08 -13.95 -9.61
N ALA A 108 -6.68 -14.17 -8.43
CA ALA A 108 -6.60 -13.24 -7.31
C ALA A 108 -5.14 -13.04 -6.85
N ALA A 109 -4.37 -14.12 -6.71
CA ALA A 109 -2.95 -14.04 -6.36
C ALA A 109 -2.12 -13.29 -7.43
N HIS A 110 -2.47 -13.42 -8.71
CA HIS A 110 -1.81 -12.65 -9.77
C HIS A 110 -2.08 -11.16 -9.62
N PHE A 111 -3.35 -10.78 -9.46
CA PHE A 111 -3.75 -9.38 -9.28
C PHE A 111 -3.11 -8.76 -8.04
N LEU A 112 -3.07 -9.47 -6.91
CA LEU A 112 -2.42 -9.03 -5.68
C LEU A 112 -0.93 -8.72 -5.87
N VAL A 113 -0.21 -9.59 -6.58
CA VAL A 113 1.22 -9.36 -6.89
C VAL A 113 1.39 -8.16 -7.81
N MET A 114 0.56 -8.00 -8.84
CA MET A 114 0.64 -6.85 -9.75
C MET A 114 0.36 -5.54 -9.01
N ALA A 115 -0.68 -5.50 -8.18
CA ALA A 115 -1.00 -4.35 -7.35
C ALA A 115 0.14 -4.02 -6.37
N SER A 116 0.76 -5.03 -5.74
CA SER A 116 1.92 -4.83 -4.88
C SER A 116 3.14 -4.27 -5.61
N TRP A 117 3.40 -4.71 -6.85
CA TRP A 117 4.49 -4.16 -7.65
C TRP A 117 4.28 -2.68 -7.97
N VAL A 118 3.07 -2.29 -8.36
CA VAL A 118 2.71 -0.88 -8.59
C VAL A 118 2.91 -0.07 -7.31
N SER A 119 2.45 -0.58 -6.17
CA SER A 119 2.61 0.08 -4.88
C SER A 119 4.07 0.27 -4.47
N VAL A 120 4.92 -0.75 -4.68
CA VAL A 120 6.36 -0.66 -4.40
C VAL A 120 7.07 0.31 -5.36
N ALA A 121 6.72 0.30 -6.65
CA ALA A 121 7.26 1.26 -7.60
C ALA A 121 6.90 2.70 -7.22
N GLY A 122 5.64 2.95 -6.85
CA GLY A 122 5.19 4.25 -6.33
C GLY A 122 5.90 4.63 -5.02
N SER A 123 6.16 3.66 -4.14
CA SER A 123 6.91 3.88 -2.89
C SER A 123 8.36 4.30 -3.15
N ILE A 124 9.05 3.63 -4.09
CA ILE A 124 10.43 3.99 -4.49
C ILE A 124 10.47 5.40 -5.10
N TYR A 125 9.47 5.71 -5.93
CA TYR A 125 9.34 7.03 -6.54
C TYR A 125 9.17 8.13 -5.48
N LEU A 126 8.20 7.98 -4.57
CA LEU A 126 7.96 8.95 -3.51
C LEU A 126 9.13 9.03 -2.52
N ALA A 127 9.80 7.92 -2.22
CA ALA A 127 11.03 7.91 -1.41
C ALA A 127 12.15 8.72 -2.07
N SER A 128 12.30 8.63 -3.40
CA SER A 128 13.28 9.44 -4.14
C SER A 128 12.94 10.92 -4.06
N ILE A 129 11.66 11.29 -4.16
CA ILE A 129 11.20 12.67 -3.99
C ILE A 129 11.45 13.20 -2.58
N LEU A 130 11.19 12.39 -1.55
CA LEU A 130 11.46 12.74 -0.14
C LEU A 130 12.94 13.08 0.07
N VAL A 131 13.85 12.27 -0.47
CA VAL A 131 15.29 12.43 -0.26
C VAL A 131 15.88 13.56 -1.12
N PHE A 132 15.51 13.65 -2.41
CA PHE A 132 16.18 14.55 -3.36
C PHE A 132 15.48 15.88 -3.59
N VAL A 133 14.18 15.99 -3.29
CA VAL A 133 13.38 17.17 -3.63
C VAL A 133 12.87 17.89 -2.39
N LEU A 134 12.27 17.16 -1.45
CA LEU A 134 11.73 17.75 -0.23
C LEU A 134 12.78 17.87 0.87
N GLU A 135 13.80 17.00 0.87
CA GLU A 135 14.80 16.89 1.93
C GLU A 135 14.18 16.71 3.34
N ASP A 136 12.99 16.09 3.39
CA ASP A 136 12.23 15.85 4.62
C ASP A 136 12.09 14.34 4.89
N PHE A 137 12.16 13.95 6.17
CA PHE A 137 11.96 12.56 6.59
C PHE A 137 10.54 12.33 7.10
N CYS A 138 9.71 11.64 6.31
CA CYS A 138 8.35 11.28 6.71
C CYS A 138 8.30 9.86 7.30
N MET A 139 8.22 9.74 8.63
CA MET A 139 8.15 8.43 9.32
C MET A 139 6.93 7.59 8.90
N VAL A 140 5.77 8.23 8.69
CA VAL A 140 4.55 7.56 8.20
C VAL A 140 4.79 6.96 6.81
N CYS A 141 5.41 7.73 5.92
CA CYS A 141 5.72 7.31 4.56
C CYS A 141 6.69 6.12 4.56
N VAL A 142 7.79 6.22 5.30
CA VAL A 142 8.77 5.11 5.45
C VAL A 142 8.09 3.85 5.97
N SER A 143 7.22 3.98 6.97
CA SER A 143 6.45 2.85 7.51
C SER A 143 5.57 2.21 6.44
N THR A 144 4.85 3.01 5.64
CA THR A 144 4.04 2.47 4.53
C THR A 144 4.88 1.79 3.46
N TYR A 145 6.10 2.27 3.18
CA TYR A 145 6.99 1.65 2.19
C TYR A 145 7.45 0.26 2.66
N ILE A 146 7.78 0.12 3.94
CA ILE A 146 8.13 -1.17 4.55
C ILE A 146 6.94 -2.14 4.48
N ILE A 147 5.74 -1.66 4.78
CA ILE A 147 4.50 -2.46 4.69
C ILE A 147 4.26 -2.92 3.25
N ASN A 148 4.39 -2.02 2.27
CA ASN A 148 4.20 -2.34 0.85
C ASN A 148 5.17 -3.41 0.35
N PHE A 149 6.44 -3.32 0.74
CA PHE A 149 7.45 -4.32 0.41
C PHE A 149 7.15 -5.68 1.07
N SER A 150 6.74 -5.66 2.34
CA SER A 150 6.36 -6.86 3.09
C SER A 150 5.13 -7.56 2.48
N LEU A 151 4.15 -6.78 2.01
CA LEU A 151 3.00 -7.31 1.28
C LEU A 151 3.39 -7.89 -0.08
N LEU A 152 4.31 -7.26 -0.83
CA LEU A 152 4.84 -7.82 -2.07
C LEU A 152 5.47 -9.19 -1.83
N TYR A 153 6.35 -9.30 -0.83
CA TYR A 153 6.99 -10.57 -0.46
C TYR A 153 5.95 -11.65 -0.12
N THR A 154 4.97 -11.30 0.72
CA THR A 154 3.88 -12.19 1.13
C THR A 154 3.05 -12.65 -0.07
N ASN A 155 2.75 -11.75 -1.00
CA ASN A 155 2.01 -12.05 -2.23
C ASN A 155 2.79 -12.94 -3.20
N LEU A 156 4.11 -12.73 -3.34
CA LEU A 156 4.96 -13.57 -4.16
C LEU A 156 5.00 -15.01 -3.64
N GLN A 157 5.17 -15.19 -2.33
CA GLN A 157 5.16 -16.52 -1.69
C GLN A 157 3.81 -17.23 -1.86
N ARG A 158 2.70 -16.49 -1.76
CA ARG A 158 1.37 -17.05 -2.03
C ARG A 158 1.23 -17.51 -3.49
N ARG A 159 1.69 -16.69 -4.45
CA ARG A 159 1.61 -17.00 -5.88
C ARG A 159 2.46 -18.22 -6.26
N THR A 160 3.68 -18.34 -5.74
CA THR A 160 4.55 -19.50 -6.00
C THR A 160 3.92 -20.79 -5.48
N CYS A 161 3.34 -20.74 -4.28
CA CYS A 161 2.68 -21.88 -3.68
C CYS A 161 1.44 -22.35 -4.47
N LEU A 162 0.52 -21.42 -4.80
CA LEU A 162 -0.70 -21.75 -5.56
C LEU A 162 -0.39 -22.28 -6.97
N ARG A 163 0.64 -21.73 -7.63
CA ARG A 163 1.09 -22.19 -8.95
C ARG A 163 1.76 -23.57 -8.88
N GLY A 164 2.51 -23.85 -7.82
CA GLY A 164 3.10 -25.17 -7.58
C GLY A 164 2.05 -26.26 -7.42
N LYS A 165 0.95 -25.96 -6.70
CA LYS A 165 -0.18 -26.89 -6.55
C LYS A 165 -0.89 -27.15 -7.89
N GLN A 166 -1.21 -26.10 -8.64
CA GLN A 166 -1.88 -26.25 -9.94
C GLN A 166 -1.09 -27.14 -10.92
N LYS A 167 0.25 -27.10 -10.88
CA LYS A 167 1.09 -28.01 -11.66
C LYS A 167 0.97 -29.46 -11.19
N LYS A 168 1.03 -29.71 -9.88
CA LYS A 168 0.86 -31.07 -9.32
C LYS A 168 -0.51 -31.68 -9.66
N ASP A 169 -1.57 -30.89 -9.57
CA ASP A 169 -2.93 -31.34 -9.88
C ASP A 169 -3.13 -31.65 -11.38
N LYS A 170 -2.32 -31.08 -12.28
CA LYS A 170 -2.36 -31.38 -13.72
C LYS A 170 -1.50 -32.58 -14.14
N THR A 171 -0.52 -32.96 -13.32
CA THR A 171 0.38 -34.10 -13.59
C THR A 171 -0.14 -35.41 -13.01
N LYS A 172 -1.12 -35.33 -12.10
CA LYS A 172 -1.82 -36.49 -11.54
C LYS A 172 -3.03 -36.86 -12.38
#